data_AF-A0A3M3UE08-F1
#
_entry.id   AF-A0A3M3UE08-F1
#
_cell.length_a   1.000
_cell.length_b   1.000
_cell.length_c   1.000
_cell.angle_alpha   90.00
_cell.angle_beta   90.00
_cell.angle_gamma   90.00
#
_symmetry.space_group_name_H-M   'P 1'
#
loop_
_entity.id
_entity.type
_entity.pdbx_description
1 polymer ?
#
loop_
_entity_poly.entity_id
_entity_poly.type
_entity_poly.pdbx_seq_one_letter_code
_entity_poly.pdbx_strand_id
1 'polypeptide(L)'
;SDAKPFLLYPRNNLLRIAFSAQQWTWRICEHLRSNPASRASWMKMLDLKRYCMTMAERDTLPLNRIAEAVADIDKEHVVDDDRFADSAVPTSESSSEETQPLFSPIGADVFWQGSVEDQDSSLLIALDDPLAIFNDLGMQLAADQAAYRNWQAEHEHKLQIAQTVTTLCGAESEPEKLPASVRDNAALTHQYLGELEAYFEQCILEEAQISSSNVPGDFLLMPDMFKSLDMRKSIEMRYGSAPSDEALQAWKDRHKWRREVDLSGARQYLQQHLPTGDTLLQQVRDTQSDFQQWAIHLGTEPLKLFVDTTHPESLLYLQTLMLNLQIIYAQDNAASAWLAEQEANDSSLFGTLRYGFSPALKHALHQEANALLNGLGDITNLATRIGELNGTLNHQGFADKPWMKALKQPVQDTFKALGQLASNAGKATFESILLAWVPIDSRLAVGKQQNIVALIRTLLIGQILLDSKARIAIDHNMLAKLKNWISEWRVLNKQISDTRRSWLYPTAYNPRKSIASHLRALEQKLRLHELSMPALLDFQNNQYAKQLQDEIRLHFQSGKAITKEWLSTARRWLDGLGGIAGSITWGVIMLNFINTAFTYRDLTRDGDFSAKDIGKVTYGLGYSFNL
;
A
#
# COMPACT_ATOMS: atom_id res chain seq x y z
N SER A 1 -3.14 40.52 25.32
CA SER A 1 -2.24 41.37 24.51
C SER A 1 -2.55 41.08 23.08
N ASP A 2 -3.01 42.06 22.32
CA ASP A 2 -3.30 41.88 20.90
C ASP A 2 -2.00 41.47 20.20
N ALA A 3 -1.97 40.26 19.66
CA ALA A 3 -0.82 39.75 18.94
C ALA A 3 -0.64 40.58 17.68
N LYS A 4 0.50 41.28 17.55
CA LYS A 4 0.83 42.03 16.33
C LYS A 4 1.14 41.02 15.21
N PRO A 5 0.71 41.27 13.96
CA PRO A 5 0.98 40.36 12.84
C PRO A 5 2.43 40.46 12.31
N PHE A 6 3.33 41.13 13.04
CA PHE A 6 4.71 41.38 12.64
C PHE A 6 5.65 41.35 13.86
N LEU A 7 6.93 41.14 13.58
CA LEU A 7 8.01 41.13 14.58
C LEU A 7 8.94 42.33 14.36
N LEU A 8 9.42 42.93 15.45
CA LEU A 8 10.36 44.04 15.42
C LEU A 8 11.74 43.60 15.92
N TYR A 9 12.77 43.86 15.12
CA TYR A 9 14.16 43.56 15.46
C TYR A 9 15.06 44.77 15.20
N PRO A 10 16.14 44.95 15.99
CA PRO A 10 17.14 45.98 15.72
C PRO A 10 17.82 45.77 14.36
N ARG A 11 17.91 46.86 13.57
CA ARG A 11 18.51 46.87 12.22
C ARG A 11 19.94 46.32 12.10
N ASN A 12 20.69 46.28 13.20
CA ASN A 12 22.08 45.83 13.21
C ASN A 12 22.23 44.34 13.56
N ASN A 13 21.13 43.61 13.72
CA ASN A 13 21.16 42.22 14.13
C ASN A 13 21.28 41.27 12.93
N LEU A 14 22.05 40.20 13.14
CA LEU A 14 22.02 39.01 12.31
C LEU A 14 21.00 38.04 12.92
N LEU A 15 19.93 37.73 12.20
CA LEU A 15 18.90 36.82 12.66
C LEU A 15 19.11 35.41 12.10
N ARG A 16 18.72 34.42 12.90
CA ARG A 16 18.50 33.04 12.50
C ARG A 16 17.04 32.75 12.78
N ILE A 17 16.25 32.53 11.74
CA ILE A 17 14.79 32.39 11.83
C ILE A 17 14.38 31.09 11.14
N ALA A 18 13.39 30.41 11.70
CA ALA A 18 12.77 29.24 11.11
C ALA A 18 11.30 29.18 11.51
N PHE A 19 10.49 28.55 10.66
CA PHE A 19 9.09 28.26 10.96
C PHE A 19 8.97 26.96 11.76
N SER A 20 7.93 26.87 12.59
CA SER A 20 7.58 25.66 13.32
C SER A 20 6.08 25.60 13.51
N ALA A 21 5.45 24.51 13.07
CA ALA A 21 4.01 24.29 13.21
C ALA A 21 3.57 24.13 14.67
N GLN A 22 4.50 23.76 15.55
CA GLN A 22 4.27 23.58 16.99
C GLN A 22 5.11 24.57 17.80
N GLN A 23 4.61 24.94 18.98
CA GLN A 23 5.38 25.77 19.90
C GLN A 23 6.67 25.04 20.33
N TRP A 24 7.80 25.75 20.33
CA TRP A 24 9.06 25.15 20.75
C TRP A 24 9.03 24.78 22.23
N THR A 25 9.43 23.54 22.50
CA THR A 25 9.72 23.10 23.86
C THR A 25 11.00 23.75 24.38
N TRP A 26 11.15 23.77 25.70
CA TRP A 26 12.39 24.24 26.32
C TRP A 26 13.63 23.48 25.81
N ARG A 27 13.50 22.20 25.48
CA ARG A 27 14.58 21.38 24.93
C ARG A 27 15.06 21.89 23.57
N ILE A 28 14.13 22.25 22.67
CA ILE A 28 14.46 22.86 21.38
C ILE A 28 15.16 24.20 21.61
N CYS A 29 14.59 25.05 22.46
CA CYS A 29 15.18 26.34 22.82
C CYS A 29 16.62 26.21 23.33
N GLU A 30 16.87 25.28 24.26
CA GLU A 30 18.20 25.04 24.84
C GLU A 30 19.19 24.43 23.85
N HIS A 31 18.74 23.50 23.00
CA HIS A 31 19.57 22.92 21.95
C HIS A 31 20.00 24.00 20.96
N LEU A 32 19.05 24.79 20.47
CA LEU A 32 19.34 25.90 19.56
C LEU A 32 20.20 26.95 20.25
N ARG A 33 19.98 27.29 21.53
CA ARG A 33 20.83 28.24 22.27
C ARG A 33 22.28 27.75 22.39
N SER A 34 22.47 26.46 22.63
CA SER A 34 23.78 25.86 22.95
C SER A 34 24.52 25.30 21.73
N ASN A 35 23.87 25.13 20.58
CA ASN A 35 24.46 24.54 19.38
C ASN A 35 24.44 25.51 18.18
N PRO A 36 25.51 26.31 17.99
CA PRO A 36 25.63 27.22 16.84
C PRO A 36 25.61 26.53 15.48
N ALA A 37 26.12 25.30 15.38
CA ALA A 37 26.15 24.55 14.12
C ALA A 37 24.74 24.14 13.67
N SER A 38 23.92 23.63 14.60
CA SER A 38 22.50 23.35 14.36
C SER A 38 21.74 24.62 13.94
N ARG A 39 21.92 25.75 14.66
CA ARG A 39 21.30 27.02 14.24
C ARG A 39 21.74 27.44 12.84
N ALA A 40 23.02 27.22 12.50
CA ALA A 40 23.55 27.64 11.22
C ALA A 40 23.02 26.80 10.04
N SER A 41 22.76 25.52 10.30
CA SER A 41 22.31 24.52 9.32
C SER A 41 20.78 24.48 9.18
N TRP A 42 20.04 24.63 10.27
CA TRP A 42 18.58 24.41 10.29
C TRP A 42 17.78 25.69 10.11
N MET A 43 18.38 26.86 10.34
CA MET A 43 17.67 28.14 10.35
C MET A 43 18.19 29.08 9.27
N LYS A 44 17.26 29.78 8.61
CA LYS A 44 17.57 30.76 7.58
C LYS A 44 18.27 31.96 8.20
N MET A 45 19.36 32.40 7.56
CA MET A 45 20.11 33.58 7.98
C MET A 45 19.49 34.81 7.35
N LEU A 46 19.27 35.85 8.15
CA LEU A 46 18.83 37.16 7.69
C LEU A 46 19.74 38.24 8.27
N ASP A 47 20.53 38.88 7.42
CA ASP A 47 21.36 40.03 7.79
C ASP A 47 20.57 41.32 7.60
N LEU A 48 19.97 41.82 8.69
CA LEU A 48 19.17 43.04 8.64
C LEU A 48 20.01 44.26 8.29
N LYS A 49 21.30 44.28 8.67
CA LYS A 49 22.17 45.42 8.39
C LYS A 49 22.39 45.51 6.88
N ARG A 50 22.66 44.36 6.25
CA ARG A 50 22.84 44.29 4.80
C ARG A 50 21.53 44.57 4.08
N TYR A 51 20.41 44.01 4.52
CA TYR A 51 19.09 44.31 3.95
C TYR A 51 18.80 45.82 3.99
N CYS A 52 18.98 46.51 5.12
CA CYS A 52 18.76 47.95 5.21
C CYS A 52 19.64 48.78 4.25
N MET A 53 20.77 48.23 3.78
CA MET A 53 21.65 48.90 2.82
C MET A 53 21.30 48.58 1.36
N THR A 54 20.84 47.36 1.09
CA THR A 54 20.65 46.84 -0.28
C THR A 54 19.20 46.73 -0.69
N MET A 55 18.27 46.73 0.27
CA MET A 55 16.87 46.29 0.13
C MET A 55 16.74 44.92 -0.56
N ALA A 56 17.78 44.09 -0.43
CA ALA A 56 17.88 42.82 -1.12
C ALA A 56 18.66 41.82 -0.26
N GLU A 57 17.94 40.85 0.29
CA GLU A 57 18.48 39.64 0.91
C GLU A 57 17.81 38.40 0.29
N ARG A 58 18.47 37.25 0.44
CA ARG A 58 17.96 36.00 -0.12
C ARG A 58 16.60 35.64 0.52
N ASP A 59 15.66 35.21 -0.31
CA ASP A 59 14.30 34.79 0.09
C ASP A 59 13.50 35.89 0.82
N THR A 60 13.86 37.16 0.59
CA THR A 60 13.15 38.32 1.14
C THR A 60 12.51 39.17 0.07
N LEU A 61 11.45 39.90 0.45
CA LEU A 61 10.75 40.85 -0.41
C LEU A 61 10.30 42.07 0.41
N PRO A 62 10.32 43.29 -0.14
CA PRO A 62 9.66 44.44 0.49
C PRO A 62 8.16 44.20 0.74
N LEU A 63 7.63 44.69 1.86
CA LEU A 63 6.24 44.46 2.28
C LEU A 63 5.21 44.95 1.25
N ASN A 64 5.48 46.07 0.58
CA ASN A 64 4.60 46.65 -0.44
C ASN A 64 4.40 45.77 -1.69
N ARG A 65 5.21 44.72 -1.87
CA ARG A 65 5.11 43.79 -3.01
C ARG A 65 4.51 42.43 -2.63
N ILE A 66 3.93 42.31 -1.44
CA ILE A 66 3.40 41.05 -0.91
C ILE A 66 2.40 40.37 -1.88
N ALA A 67 1.42 41.11 -2.40
CA ALA A 67 0.43 40.58 -3.36
C ALA A 67 1.01 40.23 -4.74
N GLU A 68 2.24 40.66 -5.05
CA GLU A 68 2.89 40.28 -6.32
C GLU A 68 3.58 38.92 -6.24
N ALA A 69 3.89 38.44 -5.04
CA ALA A 69 4.82 37.33 -4.84
C ALA A 69 4.27 36.18 -3.99
N VAL A 70 3.23 36.40 -3.19
CA VAL A 70 2.62 35.35 -2.36
C VAL A 70 1.25 34.99 -2.91
N ALA A 71 1.06 33.73 -3.29
CA ALA A 71 -0.11 33.27 -4.06
C ALA A 71 -1.42 33.27 -3.28
N ASP A 72 -1.33 33.25 -1.95
CA ASP A 72 -2.40 33.35 -0.96
C ASP A 72 -2.74 34.79 -0.57
N ILE A 73 -2.05 35.79 -1.13
CA ILE A 73 -2.28 37.19 -0.80
C ILE A 73 -2.76 37.96 -2.03
N ASP A 74 -4.03 38.31 -2.00
CA ASP A 74 -4.65 39.10 -3.05
C ASP A 74 -4.46 40.61 -2.80
N LYS A 75 -4.53 41.38 -3.89
CA LYS A 75 -4.45 42.83 -3.84
C LYS A 75 -5.79 43.42 -3.42
N GLU A 76 -5.77 44.29 -2.40
CA GLU A 76 -6.88 45.07 -1.84
C GLU A 76 -8.00 44.27 -1.16
N HIS A 77 -8.43 43.15 -1.72
CA HIS A 77 -9.50 42.30 -1.20
C HIS A 77 -9.25 40.83 -1.49
N VAL A 78 -9.74 39.96 -0.61
CA VAL A 78 -9.69 38.50 -0.76
C VAL A 78 -10.58 38.07 -1.93
N VAL A 79 -10.03 37.28 -2.84
CA VAL A 79 -10.76 36.64 -3.95
C VAL A 79 -11.01 35.18 -3.58
N ASP A 80 -12.28 34.82 -3.46
CA ASP A 80 -12.70 33.44 -3.22
C ASP A 80 -12.85 32.71 -4.56
N ASP A 81 -11.83 31.95 -4.95
CA ASP A 81 -11.75 31.22 -6.23
C ASP A 81 -11.36 29.75 -6.07
N ASP A 82 -11.46 29.21 -4.86
CA ASP A 82 -11.15 27.82 -4.53
C ASP A 82 -9.72 27.36 -4.86
N ARG A 83 -8.77 28.29 -5.13
CA ARG A 83 -7.41 27.92 -5.58
C ARG A 83 -6.61 27.06 -4.60
N PHE A 84 -6.98 27.06 -3.31
CA PHE A 84 -6.36 26.24 -2.27
C PHE A 84 -7.31 25.18 -1.68
N ALA A 85 -8.46 24.92 -2.30
CA ALA A 85 -9.45 23.96 -1.79
C ALA A 85 -8.87 22.55 -1.57
N ASP A 86 -7.88 22.17 -2.38
CA ASP A 86 -7.20 20.86 -2.34
C ASP A 86 -5.79 20.92 -1.71
N SER A 87 -5.47 21.95 -0.91
CA SER A 87 -4.19 22.07 -0.21
C SER A 87 -4.23 21.56 1.23
N ALA A 88 -3.07 21.42 1.89
CA ALA A 88 -2.98 21.09 3.31
C ALA A 88 -3.72 22.09 4.23
N VAL A 89 -3.98 23.33 3.77
CA VAL A 89 -4.73 24.35 4.51
C VAL A 89 -5.82 24.93 3.58
N PRO A 90 -7.00 24.29 3.50
CA PRO A 90 -8.04 24.66 2.53
C PRO A 90 -8.78 25.96 2.90
N THR A 91 -9.21 26.69 1.87
CA THR A 91 -9.91 27.98 1.96
C THR A 91 -11.27 27.93 2.64
N SER A 92 -11.97 26.80 2.52
CA SER A 92 -13.26 26.55 3.15
C SER A 92 -13.16 25.36 4.11
N GLU A 93 -13.81 25.44 5.27
CA GLU A 93 -13.95 24.29 6.18
C GLU A 93 -14.60 23.12 5.44
N SER A 94 -13.90 22.01 5.29
CA SER A 94 -14.57 20.75 4.97
C SER A 94 -15.44 20.39 6.18
N SER A 95 -16.71 20.11 5.93
CA SER A 95 -17.79 20.04 6.92
C SER A 95 -17.70 18.87 7.94
N SER A 96 -16.50 18.32 8.19
CA SER A 96 -16.35 17.04 8.90
C SER A 96 -15.32 16.96 10.03
N GLU A 97 -14.59 18.02 10.43
CA GLU A 97 -13.71 17.94 11.62
C GLU A 97 -13.74 19.19 12.51
N GLU A 98 -13.81 18.97 13.84
CA GLU A 98 -13.89 19.96 14.93
C GLU A 98 -12.60 20.79 15.14
N THR A 99 -11.68 20.81 14.18
CA THR A 99 -10.40 21.53 14.31
C THR A 99 -10.45 22.77 13.43
N GLN A 100 -10.74 23.93 14.01
CA GLN A 100 -10.61 25.20 13.30
C GLN A 100 -9.18 25.30 12.72
N PRO A 101 -9.02 25.67 11.44
CA PRO A 101 -7.70 25.85 10.87
C PRO A 101 -6.95 26.92 11.67
N LEU A 102 -5.68 26.65 12.00
CA LEU A 102 -4.86 27.55 12.82
C LEU A 102 -4.66 28.92 12.15
N PHE A 103 -4.83 28.99 10.82
CA PHE A 103 -4.66 30.16 9.97
C PHE A 103 -5.72 30.19 8.86
N SER A 104 -6.10 31.39 8.42
CA SER A 104 -6.83 31.56 7.16
C SER A 104 -5.84 31.47 6.00
N PRO A 105 -6.08 30.63 4.97
CA PRO A 105 -5.14 30.40 3.89
C PRO A 105 -5.22 31.43 2.77
N ILE A 106 -6.10 32.43 2.85
CA ILE A 106 -6.08 33.58 1.94
C ILE A 106 -6.17 34.86 2.76
N GLY A 107 -5.44 35.89 2.34
CA GLY A 107 -5.55 37.23 2.90
C GLY A 107 -5.45 38.32 1.85
N ALA A 108 -5.75 39.55 2.27
CA ALA A 108 -5.57 40.74 1.44
C ALA A 108 -4.35 41.52 1.92
N ASP A 109 -3.53 42.03 1.00
CA ASP A 109 -2.31 42.78 1.30
C ASP A 109 -2.52 43.96 2.28
N VAL A 110 -3.67 44.63 2.19
CA VAL A 110 -4.08 45.74 3.06
C VAL A 110 -4.06 45.39 4.54
N PHE A 111 -4.27 44.12 4.92
CA PHE A 111 -4.20 43.69 6.31
C PHE A 111 -2.79 43.86 6.88
N TRP A 112 -1.77 43.40 6.16
CA TRP A 112 -0.37 43.50 6.60
C TRP A 112 0.21 44.89 6.37
N GLN A 113 -0.06 45.51 5.22
CA GLN A 113 0.41 46.86 4.92
C GLN A 113 -0.18 47.89 5.90
N GLY A 114 -1.48 47.77 6.24
CA GLY A 114 -2.14 48.64 7.22
C GLY A 114 -1.72 48.40 8.67
N SER A 115 -1.09 47.26 8.97
CA SER A 115 -0.65 46.91 10.32
C SER A 115 0.73 47.45 10.69
N VAL A 116 1.54 47.87 9.70
CA VAL A 116 2.93 48.29 9.91
C VAL A 116 3.09 49.79 9.67
N GLU A 117 3.72 50.48 10.62
CA GLU A 117 3.90 51.94 10.57
C GLU A 117 4.86 52.40 9.45
N ASP A 118 5.94 51.65 9.21
CA ASP A 118 6.94 51.93 8.17
C ASP A 118 6.99 50.77 7.16
N GLN A 119 6.23 50.91 6.08
CA GLN A 119 6.16 49.89 5.02
C GLN A 119 7.45 49.83 4.19
N ASP A 120 8.17 50.95 4.05
CA ASP A 120 9.35 51.06 3.17
C ASP A 120 10.58 50.37 3.77
N SER A 121 10.68 50.33 5.10
CA SER A 121 11.74 49.59 5.80
C SER A 121 11.35 48.16 6.20
N SER A 122 10.12 47.73 5.85
CA SER A 122 9.58 46.43 6.23
C SER A 122 9.81 45.37 5.17
N LEU A 123 10.13 44.15 5.62
CA LEU A 123 10.42 43.01 4.76
C LEU A 123 9.59 41.80 5.14
N LEU A 124 9.34 40.98 4.12
CA LEU A 124 8.85 39.62 4.20
C LEU A 124 10.02 38.67 4.03
N ILE A 125 9.97 37.53 4.70
CA ILE A 125 10.93 36.43 4.53
C ILE A 125 10.15 35.13 4.36
N ALA A 126 10.45 34.39 3.29
CA ALA A 126 9.91 33.05 3.09
C ALA A 126 10.65 32.06 4.00
N LEU A 127 9.91 31.39 4.89
CA LEU A 127 10.43 30.34 5.76
C LEU A 127 9.93 28.99 5.26
N ASP A 128 10.79 27.97 5.37
CA ASP A 128 10.49 26.67 4.82
C ASP A 128 9.64 25.87 5.83
N ASP A 129 8.49 25.32 5.38
CA ASP A 129 7.72 24.29 6.10
C ASP A 129 7.82 22.96 5.35
N PRO A 130 8.84 22.15 5.66
CA PRO A 130 9.10 20.91 4.93
C PRO A 130 8.05 19.82 5.21
N LEU A 131 7.29 19.91 6.31
CA LEU A 131 6.24 18.96 6.65
C LEU A 131 4.93 19.27 5.91
N ALA A 132 4.59 20.56 5.76
CA ALA A 132 3.45 20.97 4.92
C ALA A 132 3.66 20.56 3.45
N ILE A 133 4.85 20.84 2.88
CA ILE A 133 5.20 20.40 1.52
C ILE A 133 5.05 18.88 1.38
N PHE A 134 5.46 18.13 2.39
CA PHE A 134 5.33 16.67 2.33
C PHE A 134 3.87 16.21 2.40
N ASN A 135 3.04 16.92 3.18
CA ASN A 135 1.61 16.68 3.23
C ASN A 135 0.93 16.94 1.87
N ASP A 136 1.27 18.04 1.20
CA ASP A 136 0.75 18.39 -0.13
C ASP A 136 1.17 17.34 -1.18
N LEU A 137 2.43 16.89 -1.18
CA LEU A 137 2.87 15.78 -2.04
C LEU A 137 2.09 14.49 -1.77
N GLY A 138 1.75 14.24 -0.50
CA GLY A 138 0.85 13.15 -0.12
C GLY A 138 -0.55 13.32 -0.72
N MET A 139 -1.14 14.50 -0.63
CA MET A 139 -2.46 14.79 -1.20
C MET A 139 -2.47 14.63 -2.72
N GLN A 140 -1.44 15.12 -3.41
CA GLN A 140 -1.26 14.93 -4.85
C GLN A 140 -1.21 13.43 -5.20
N LEU A 141 -0.42 12.65 -4.46
CA LEU A 141 -0.34 11.20 -4.66
C LEU A 141 -1.71 10.52 -4.46
N ALA A 142 -2.46 10.92 -3.44
CA ALA A 142 -3.79 10.38 -3.19
C ALA A 142 -4.75 10.69 -4.34
N ALA A 143 -4.69 11.89 -4.91
CA ALA A 143 -5.50 12.29 -6.06
C ALA A 143 -5.15 11.47 -7.31
N ASP A 144 -3.86 11.32 -7.63
CA ASP A 144 -3.39 10.53 -8.77
C ASP A 144 -3.81 9.06 -8.64
N GLN A 145 -3.66 8.49 -7.44
CA GLN A 145 -4.10 7.12 -7.14
C GLN A 145 -5.62 6.97 -7.26
N ALA A 146 -6.41 7.95 -6.81
CA ALA A 146 -7.85 7.93 -6.93
C ALA A 146 -8.29 8.00 -8.40
N ALA A 147 -7.65 8.85 -9.21
CA ALA A 147 -7.91 8.94 -10.64
C ALA A 147 -7.63 7.60 -11.34
N TYR A 148 -6.48 6.98 -11.04
CA TYR A 148 -6.14 5.65 -11.58
C TYR A 148 -7.13 4.56 -11.11
N ARG A 149 -7.53 4.56 -9.84
CA ARG A 149 -8.51 3.60 -9.30
C ARG A 149 -9.89 3.75 -9.91
N ASN A 150 -10.34 4.98 -10.15
CA ASN A 150 -11.61 5.23 -10.82
C ASN A 150 -11.59 4.67 -12.24
N TRP A 151 -10.50 4.89 -12.98
CA TRP A 151 -10.29 4.30 -14.29
C TRP A 151 -10.25 2.76 -14.24
N GLN A 152 -9.57 2.17 -13.25
CA GLN A 152 -9.55 0.71 -13.06
C GLN A 152 -10.96 0.17 -12.80
N ALA A 153 -11.72 0.80 -11.89
CA ALA A 153 -13.08 0.37 -11.57
C ALA A 153 -14.01 0.39 -12.79
N GLU A 154 -13.82 1.34 -13.71
CA GLU A 154 -14.63 1.47 -14.92
C GLU A 154 -14.19 0.51 -16.04
N HIS A 155 -12.88 0.35 -16.25
CA HIS A 155 -12.35 -0.28 -17.46
C HIS A 155 -11.60 -1.59 -17.23
N GLU A 156 -11.04 -1.87 -16.04
CA GLU A 156 -10.12 -3.00 -15.81
C GLU A 156 -10.74 -4.35 -16.18
N HIS A 157 -11.95 -4.64 -15.71
CA HIS A 157 -12.60 -5.92 -16.02
C HIS A 157 -12.85 -6.09 -17.52
N LYS A 158 -13.27 -5.02 -18.22
CA LYS A 158 -13.48 -5.06 -19.68
C LYS A 158 -12.15 -5.20 -20.42
N LEU A 159 -11.09 -4.55 -19.94
CA LEU A 159 -9.74 -4.69 -20.49
C LEU A 159 -9.21 -6.12 -20.30
N GLN A 160 -9.39 -6.73 -19.13
CA GLN A 160 -9.00 -8.13 -18.89
C GLN A 160 -9.74 -9.10 -19.81
N ILE A 161 -11.05 -8.88 -20.01
CA ILE A 161 -11.84 -9.66 -20.98
C ILE A 161 -11.30 -9.44 -22.38
N ALA A 162 -11.08 -8.20 -22.80
CA ALA A 162 -10.59 -7.88 -24.14
C ALA A 162 -9.19 -8.45 -24.40
N GLN A 163 -8.28 -8.42 -23.41
CA GLN A 163 -6.97 -9.08 -23.46
C GLN A 163 -7.11 -10.59 -23.59
N THR A 164 -8.00 -11.20 -22.80
CA THR A 164 -8.26 -12.65 -22.84
C THR A 164 -8.83 -13.07 -24.19
N VAL A 165 -9.82 -12.33 -24.71
CA VAL A 165 -10.40 -12.53 -26.05
C VAL A 165 -9.34 -12.40 -27.13
N THR A 166 -8.52 -11.35 -27.07
CA THR A 166 -7.44 -11.13 -28.05
C THR A 166 -6.41 -12.25 -28.01
N THR A 167 -6.04 -12.74 -26.83
CA THR A 167 -5.07 -13.83 -26.66
C THR A 167 -5.61 -15.17 -27.17
N LEU A 168 -6.88 -15.47 -26.87
CA LEU A 168 -7.50 -16.75 -27.23
C LEU A 168 -7.92 -16.82 -28.70
N CYS A 169 -8.39 -15.70 -29.26
CA CYS A 169 -9.08 -15.68 -30.55
C CYS A 169 -8.32 -14.93 -31.64
N GLY A 170 -7.42 -14.03 -31.26
CA GLY A 170 -6.61 -13.22 -32.16
C GLY A 170 -5.41 -13.96 -32.76
N ALA A 171 -4.74 -13.30 -33.71
CA ALA A 171 -3.46 -13.72 -34.25
C ALA A 171 -2.39 -13.79 -33.15
N GLU A 172 -1.39 -14.67 -33.33
CA GLU A 172 -0.36 -14.89 -32.31
C GLU A 172 0.40 -13.60 -32.01
N SER A 173 0.30 -13.14 -30.76
CA SER A 173 0.89 -11.90 -30.24
C SER A 173 2.10 -12.15 -29.34
N GLU A 174 2.67 -13.35 -29.36
CA GLU A 174 3.86 -13.69 -28.56
C GLU A 174 5.08 -12.89 -29.04
N PRO A 175 5.84 -12.22 -28.14
CA PRO A 175 6.95 -11.34 -28.53
C PRO A 175 7.98 -12.02 -29.42
N GLU A 176 8.24 -13.31 -29.18
CA GLU A 176 9.22 -14.12 -29.92
C GLU A 176 8.84 -14.31 -31.40
N LYS A 177 7.54 -14.29 -31.71
CA LYS A 177 6.98 -14.52 -33.06
C LYS A 177 6.62 -13.22 -33.78
N LEU A 178 6.66 -12.08 -33.09
CA LEU A 178 6.46 -10.76 -33.71
C LEU A 178 7.71 -10.32 -34.49
N PRO A 179 7.54 -9.63 -35.64
CA PRO A 179 8.64 -9.00 -36.36
C PRO A 179 9.44 -8.04 -35.47
N ALA A 180 10.76 -7.97 -35.70
CA ALA A 180 11.64 -7.10 -34.94
C ALA A 180 11.23 -5.61 -35.05
N SER A 181 10.59 -5.21 -36.15
CA SER A 181 10.14 -3.82 -36.38
C SER A 181 8.98 -3.38 -35.48
N VAL A 182 8.24 -4.31 -34.87
CA VAL A 182 7.03 -3.98 -34.08
C VAL A 182 7.15 -4.35 -32.60
N ARG A 183 8.12 -5.20 -32.24
CA ARG A 183 8.24 -5.86 -30.92
C ARG A 183 8.24 -4.94 -29.69
N ASP A 184 8.69 -3.69 -29.83
CA ASP A 184 8.80 -2.71 -28.73
C ASP A 184 7.81 -1.54 -28.83
N ASN A 185 6.87 -1.60 -29.77
CA ASN A 185 5.87 -0.55 -29.96
C ASN A 185 4.46 -1.15 -29.99
N ALA A 186 3.70 -0.90 -28.93
CA ALA A 186 2.35 -1.42 -28.77
C ALA A 186 1.41 -0.99 -29.92
N ALA A 187 1.49 0.27 -30.35
CA ALA A 187 0.66 0.77 -31.45
C ALA A 187 0.99 0.09 -32.78
N LEU A 188 2.28 -0.07 -33.10
CA LEU A 188 2.72 -0.78 -34.31
C LEU A 188 2.41 -2.28 -34.25
N THR A 189 2.51 -2.89 -33.07
CA THR A 189 2.12 -4.29 -32.85
C THR A 189 0.62 -4.48 -33.11
N HIS A 190 -0.22 -3.58 -32.59
CA HIS A 190 -1.66 -3.64 -32.83
C HIS A 190 -2.01 -3.43 -34.31
N GLN A 191 -1.34 -2.49 -35.00
CA GLN A 191 -1.53 -2.27 -36.43
C GLN A 191 -1.15 -3.49 -37.26
N TYR A 192 0.04 -4.06 -36.99
CA TYR A 192 0.50 -5.28 -37.64
C TYR A 192 -0.46 -6.45 -37.43
N LEU A 193 -0.90 -6.67 -36.19
CA LEU A 193 -1.83 -7.72 -35.86
C LEU A 193 -3.20 -7.50 -36.51
N GLY A 194 -3.66 -6.27 -36.70
CA GLY A 194 -4.89 -5.96 -37.41
C GLY A 194 -4.79 -6.27 -38.90
N GLU A 195 -3.67 -5.88 -39.53
CA GLU A 195 -3.40 -6.16 -40.95
C GLU A 195 -3.22 -7.66 -41.23
N LEU A 196 -2.60 -8.40 -40.31
CA LEU A 196 -2.48 -9.86 -40.34
C LEU A 196 -3.85 -10.56 -40.32
N GLU A 197 -4.74 -10.14 -39.42
CA GLU A 197 -6.06 -10.76 -39.29
C GLU A 197 -6.92 -10.50 -40.52
N ALA A 198 -6.89 -9.27 -41.06
CA ALA A 198 -7.56 -8.95 -42.30
C ALA A 198 -7.03 -9.79 -43.48
N TYR A 199 -5.71 -10.03 -43.52
CA TYR A 199 -5.12 -10.96 -44.50
C TYR A 199 -5.63 -12.39 -44.31
N PHE A 200 -5.67 -12.90 -43.08
CA PHE A 200 -6.16 -14.26 -42.82
C PHE A 200 -7.65 -14.44 -43.14
N GLU A 201 -8.49 -13.45 -42.87
CA GLU A 201 -9.90 -13.45 -43.27
C GLU A 201 -10.06 -13.47 -44.79
N GLN A 202 -9.27 -12.66 -45.50
CA GLN A 202 -9.27 -12.62 -46.95
C GLN A 202 -8.85 -13.97 -47.57
N CYS A 203 -7.84 -14.65 -47.01
CA CYS A 203 -7.47 -16.00 -47.42
C CYS A 203 -8.61 -17.01 -47.26
N ILE A 204 -9.36 -16.95 -46.17
CA ILE A 204 -10.50 -17.86 -45.91
C ILE A 204 -11.65 -17.58 -46.88
N LEU A 205 -11.93 -16.30 -47.18
CA LEU A 205 -12.97 -15.90 -48.13
C LEU A 205 -12.65 -16.39 -49.55
N GLU A 206 -11.40 -16.25 -49.99
CA GLU A 206 -10.94 -16.69 -51.30
C GLU A 206 -10.99 -18.23 -51.43
N GLU A 207 -10.59 -18.97 -50.38
CA GLU A 207 -10.69 -20.44 -50.33
C GLU A 207 -12.15 -20.93 -50.36
N ALA A 208 -13.06 -20.22 -49.69
CA ALA A 208 -14.50 -20.49 -49.75
C ALA A 208 -15.09 -20.21 -51.14
N GLN A 209 -14.63 -19.17 -51.84
CA GLN A 209 -15.06 -18.88 -53.21
C GLN A 209 -14.61 -19.97 -54.17
N ILE A 210 -13.33 -20.38 -54.11
CA ILE A 210 -12.78 -21.46 -54.94
C ILE A 210 -13.54 -22.78 -54.73
N SER A 211 -13.86 -23.13 -53.48
CA SER A 211 -14.57 -24.37 -53.14
C SER A 211 -16.07 -24.34 -53.49
N SER A 212 -16.69 -23.16 -53.59
CA SER A 212 -18.11 -22.99 -53.97
C SER A 212 -18.36 -22.98 -55.48
N SER A 213 -17.34 -22.72 -56.29
CA SER A 213 -17.44 -22.70 -57.76
C SER A 213 -17.44 -24.11 -58.35
N ASN A 214 -18.63 -24.67 -58.53
CA ASN A 214 -18.88 -25.99 -59.16
C ASN A 214 -18.96 -25.96 -60.71
N VAL A 215 -18.34 -24.99 -61.40
CA VAL A 215 -18.36 -24.95 -62.87
C VAL A 215 -17.03 -25.46 -63.44
N PRO A 216 -16.98 -26.71 -63.96
CA PRO A 216 -15.78 -27.21 -64.62
C PRO A 216 -15.65 -26.56 -65.99
N GLY A 217 -14.61 -25.73 -66.17
CA GLY A 217 -14.07 -25.44 -67.51
C GLY A 217 -13.71 -24.00 -67.85
N ASP A 218 -13.94 -23.00 -67.00
CA ASP A 218 -13.62 -21.61 -67.36
C ASP A 218 -13.01 -20.85 -66.19
N PHE A 219 -11.72 -21.09 -65.94
CA PHE A 219 -10.90 -20.23 -65.09
C PHE A 219 -9.71 -19.74 -65.89
N LEU A 220 -9.95 -18.73 -66.74
CA LEU A 220 -8.87 -17.82 -67.16
C LEU A 220 -8.41 -17.08 -65.91
N LEU A 221 -7.28 -17.51 -65.35
CA LEU A 221 -6.55 -16.86 -64.26
C LEU A 221 -6.28 -15.39 -64.60
N MET A 222 -7.20 -14.50 -64.21
CA MET A 222 -6.94 -13.07 -64.23
C MET A 222 -5.99 -12.72 -63.06
N PRO A 223 -4.91 -11.95 -63.29
CA PRO A 223 -3.91 -11.61 -62.26
C PRO A 223 -4.47 -10.89 -61.02
N ASP A 224 -5.63 -10.23 -61.13
CA ASP A 224 -6.22 -9.34 -60.12
C ASP A 224 -7.18 -10.01 -59.12
N MET A 225 -7.30 -11.35 -59.14
CA MET A 225 -8.37 -12.03 -58.40
C MET A 225 -8.09 -12.33 -56.92
N PHE A 226 -6.83 -12.34 -56.49
CA PHE A 226 -6.44 -12.71 -55.11
C PHE A 226 -5.87 -11.51 -54.37
N LYS A 227 -6.75 -10.79 -53.65
CA LYS A 227 -6.35 -9.66 -52.80
C LYS A 227 -5.41 -10.10 -51.68
N SER A 228 -5.48 -11.36 -51.25
CA SER A 228 -4.56 -11.93 -50.26
C SER A 228 -3.09 -11.83 -50.68
N LEU A 229 -2.76 -12.00 -51.97
CA LEU A 229 -1.38 -11.93 -52.47
C LEU A 229 -0.80 -10.53 -52.37
N ASP A 230 -1.60 -9.51 -52.67
CA ASP A 230 -1.18 -8.10 -52.55
C ASP A 230 -1.09 -7.67 -51.08
N MET A 231 -2.03 -8.13 -50.24
CA MET A 231 -1.99 -7.91 -48.80
C MET A 231 -0.73 -8.53 -48.17
N ARG A 232 -0.39 -9.77 -48.54
CA ARG A 232 0.84 -10.46 -48.11
C ARG A 232 2.09 -9.67 -48.46
N LYS A 233 2.22 -9.22 -49.72
CA LYS A 233 3.34 -8.38 -50.17
C LYS A 233 3.39 -7.05 -49.42
N SER A 234 2.24 -6.44 -49.14
CA SER A 234 2.17 -5.17 -48.40
C SER A 234 2.63 -5.30 -46.94
N ILE A 235 2.34 -6.44 -46.29
CA ILE A 235 2.77 -6.75 -44.92
C ILE A 235 4.28 -7.03 -44.93
N GLU A 236 4.77 -7.82 -45.88
CA GLU A 236 6.20 -8.13 -46.03
C GLU A 236 7.03 -6.86 -46.29
N MET A 237 6.54 -5.96 -47.15
CA MET A 237 7.20 -4.68 -47.43
C MET A 237 7.22 -3.73 -46.22
N ARG A 238 6.18 -3.74 -45.38
CA ARG A 238 6.06 -2.82 -44.23
C ARG A 238 6.75 -3.32 -42.97
N TYR A 239 6.72 -4.62 -42.71
CA TYR A 239 7.23 -5.20 -41.45
C TYR A 239 8.42 -6.15 -41.66
N GLY A 240 8.89 -6.30 -42.90
CA GLY A 240 10.10 -7.07 -43.25
C GLY A 240 9.95 -8.59 -43.12
N SER A 241 8.75 -9.09 -42.85
CA SER A 241 8.48 -10.51 -42.61
C SER A 241 7.16 -10.90 -43.29
N ALA A 242 7.16 -12.00 -44.06
CA ALA A 242 5.92 -12.54 -44.62
C ALA A 242 5.12 -13.30 -43.53
N PRO A 243 3.77 -13.22 -43.53
CA PRO A 243 2.92 -14.05 -42.69
C PRO A 243 3.20 -15.54 -42.86
N SER A 244 3.31 -16.28 -41.74
CA SER A 244 3.54 -17.74 -41.74
C SER A 244 2.27 -18.52 -42.05
N ASP A 245 2.39 -19.58 -42.85
CA ASP A 245 1.29 -20.52 -43.14
C ASP A 245 0.86 -21.31 -41.88
N GLU A 246 1.76 -21.53 -40.92
CA GLU A 246 1.43 -22.13 -39.62
C GLU A 246 0.51 -21.22 -38.80
N ALA A 247 0.77 -19.91 -38.83
CA ALA A 247 -0.07 -18.92 -38.14
C ALA A 247 -1.46 -18.82 -38.78
N LEU A 248 -1.56 -18.96 -40.11
CA LEU A 248 -2.84 -19.06 -40.82
C LEU A 248 -3.62 -20.31 -40.40
N GLN A 249 -2.94 -21.45 -40.21
CA GLN A 249 -3.60 -22.68 -39.75
C GLN A 249 -4.07 -22.57 -38.29
N ALA A 250 -3.24 -22.04 -37.40
CA ALA A 250 -3.62 -21.75 -36.01
C ALA A 250 -4.80 -20.76 -35.95
N TRP A 251 -4.83 -19.78 -36.85
CA TRP A 251 -5.97 -18.90 -37.03
C TRP A 251 -7.22 -19.70 -37.41
N LYS A 252 -7.17 -20.55 -38.45
CA LYS A 252 -8.31 -21.41 -38.85
C LYS A 252 -8.82 -22.29 -37.72
N ASP A 253 -7.94 -22.90 -36.92
CA ASP A 253 -8.32 -23.79 -35.80
C ASP A 253 -9.09 -23.06 -34.69
N ARG A 254 -8.81 -21.75 -34.51
CA ARG A 254 -9.48 -20.89 -33.52
C ARG A 254 -10.82 -20.31 -34.00
N HIS A 255 -11.25 -20.60 -35.24
CA HIS A 255 -12.48 -20.06 -35.82
C HIS A 255 -13.74 -20.36 -34.99
N LYS A 256 -13.80 -21.51 -34.32
CA LYS A 256 -14.92 -21.86 -33.43
C LYS A 256 -15.13 -20.86 -32.29
N TRP A 257 -14.04 -20.28 -31.78
CA TRP A 257 -14.10 -19.31 -30.68
C TRP A 257 -14.45 -17.91 -31.19
N ARG A 258 -13.91 -17.52 -32.35
CA ARG A 258 -14.20 -16.22 -33.00
C ARG A 258 -15.67 -16.03 -33.40
N ARG A 259 -16.44 -17.11 -33.58
CA ARG A 259 -17.89 -17.02 -33.81
C ARG A 259 -18.69 -16.55 -32.59
N GLU A 260 -18.15 -16.79 -31.40
CA GLU A 260 -18.83 -16.55 -30.12
C GLU A 260 -18.41 -15.23 -29.47
N VAL A 261 -17.38 -14.55 -29.99
CA VAL A 261 -16.79 -13.34 -29.38
C VAL A 261 -16.51 -12.25 -30.41
N ASP A 262 -16.68 -11.00 -30.01
CA ASP A 262 -16.30 -9.84 -30.81
C ASP A 262 -14.81 -9.48 -30.61
N LEU A 263 -13.96 -10.05 -31.45
CA LEU A 263 -12.52 -9.78 -31.46
C LEU A 263 -12.20 -8.34 -31.87
N SER A 264 -12.96 -7.79 -32.82
CA SER A 264 -12.75 -6.44 -33.33
C SER A 264 -13.05 -5.38 -32.28
N GLY A 265 -14.17 -5.51 -31.58
CA GLY A 265 -14.54 -4.67 -30.43
C GLY A 265 -13.57 -4.81 -29.27
N ALA A 266 -13.08 -6.03 -28.97
CA ALA A 266 -12.06 -6.24 -27.96
C ALA A 266 -10.77 -5.46 -28.28
N ARG A 267 -10.27 -5.52 -29.51
CA ARG A 267 -9.06 -4.79 -29.93
C ARG A 267 -9.24 -3.28 -29.91
N GLN A 268 -10.37 -2.79 -30.42
CA GLN A 268 -10.69 -1.36 -30.39
C GLN A 268 -10.74 -0.84 -28.95
N TYR A 269 -11.35 -1.61 -28.04
CA TYR A 269 -11.44 -1.24 -26.64
C TYR A 269 -10.07 -1.16 -25.96
N LEU A 270 -9.17 -2.11 -26.25
CA LEU A 270 -7.78 -2.06 -25.78
C LEU A 270 -7.05 -0.81 -26.31
N GLN A 271 -7.15 -0.55 -27.62
CA GLN A 271 -6.47 0.58 -28.25
C GLN A 271 -6.94 1.93 -27.67
N GLN A 272 -8.23 2.06 -27.38
CA GLN A 272 -8.81 3.30 -26.88
C GLN A 272 -8.46 3.58 -25.41
N HIS A 273 -8.48 2.55 -24.54
CA HIS A 273 -8.43 2.76 -23.10
C HIS A 273 -7.08 2.43 -22.46
N LEU A 274 -6.26 1.54 -23.04
CA LEU A 274 -4.98 1.13 -22.47
C LEU A 274 -3.99 2.32 -22.33
N PRO A 275 -3.82 3.21 -23.33
CA PRO A 275 -2.88 4.34 -23.21
C PRO A 275 -3.23 5.32 -22.09
N THR A 276 -4.53 5.54 -21.86
CA THR A 276 -5.02 6.38 -20.75
C THR A 276 -4.67 5.76 -19.40
N GLY A 277 -4.85 4.44 -19.26
CA GLY A 277 -4.44 3.71 -18.06
C GLY A 277 -2.95 3.77 -17.80
N ASP A 278 -2.14 3.60 -18.85
CA ASP A 278 -0.67 3.69 -18.75
C ASP A 278 -0.21 5.09 -18.34
N THR A 279 -0.85 6.13 -18.87
CA THR A 279 -0.54 7.54 -18.52
C THR A 279 -0.87 7.82 -17.05
N LEU A 280 -2.05 7.41 -16.57
CA LEU A 280 -2.45 7.57 -15.17
C LEU A 280 -1.54 6.78 -14.23
N LEU A 281 -1.17 5.55 -14.60
CA LEU A 281 -0.23 4.74 -13.83
C LEU A 281 1.16 5.38 -13.79
N GLN A 282 1.60 6.00 -14.88
CA GLN A 282 2.89 6.70 -14.92
C GLN A 282 2.87 7.93 -14.02
N GLN A 283 1.80 8.72 -14.03
CA GLN A 283 1.63 9.86 -13.10
C GLN A 283 1.74 9.43 -11.64
N VAL A 284 1.06 8.34 -11.26
CA VAL A 284 1.18 7.76 -9.90
C VAL A 284 2.64 7.42 -9.58
N ARG A 285 3.38 6.81 -10.52
CA ARG A 285 4.79 6.44 -10.32
C ARG A 285 5.71 7.65 -10.19
N ASP A 286 5.47 8.69 -10.97
CA ASP A 286 6.24 9.92 -10.93
C ASP A 286 6.06 10.62 -9.57
N THR A 287 4.81 10.81 -9.14
CA THR A 287 4.48 11.37 -7.82
C THR A 287 5.01 10.49 -6.67
N GLN A 288 4.99 9.16 -6.80
CA GLN A 288 5.64 8.26 -5.84
C GLN A 288 7.15 8.47 -5.78
N SER A 289 7.82 8.74 -6.90
CA SER A 289 9.26 9.03 -6.92
C SER A 289 9.57 10.32 -6.18
N ASP A 290 8.81 11.38 -6.43
CA ASP A 290 8.96 12.66 -5.75
C ASP A 290 8.73 12.53 -4.24
N PHE A 291 7.70 11.77 -3.85
CA PHE A 291 7.43 11.43 -2.45
C PHE A 291 8.63 10.74 -1.78
N GLN A 292 9.24 9.73 -2.44
CA GLN A 292 10.41 9.03 -1.90
C GLN A 292 11.61 9.97 -1.76
N GLN A 293 11.88 10.80 -2.77
CA GLN A 293 12.99 11.75 -2.76
C GLN A 293 12.83 12.77 -1.63
N TRP A 294 11.62 13.30 -1.45
CA TRP A 294 11.33 14.24 -0.36
C TRP A 294 11.46 13.58 1.01
N ALA A 295 10.97 12.36 1.18
CA ALA A 295 11.13 11.60 2.43
C ALA A 295 12.62 11.40 2.82
N ILE A 296 13.48 11.15 1.83
CA ILE A 296 14.94 11.05 2.03
C ILE A 296 15.55 12.43 2.35
N HIS A 297 15.08 13.49 1.68
CA HIS A 297 15.55 14.86 1.91
C HIS A 297 15.24 15.37 3.33
N LEU A 298 14.06 15.04 3.87
CA LEU A 298 13.69 15.31 5.26
C LEU A 298 14.68 14.67 6.24
N GLY A 299 15.17 13.47 5.91
CA GLY A 299 16.10 12.70 6.72
C GLY A 299 15.42 12.00 7.89
N THR A 300 16.15 11.86 9.00
CA THR A 300 15.74 11.05 10.15
C THR A 300 15.73 11.78 11.49
N GLU A 301 15.95 13.09 11.50
CA GLU A 301 16.08 13.88 12.72
C GLU A 301 14.87 14.83 12.91
N PRO A 302 13.86 14.46 13.71
CA PRO A 302 12.69 15.31 13.98
C PRO A 302 13.04 16.68 14.57
N LEU A 303 14.14 16.76 15.33
CA LEU A 303 14.57 18.01 15.96
C LEU A 303 14.96 19.08 14.93
N LYS A 304 15.42 18.67 13.74
CA LYS A 304 15.68 19.56 12.60
C LYS A 304 14.39 20.18 12.05
N LEU A 305 13.27 19.47 12.22
CA LEU A 305 11.92 19.91 11.84
C LEU A 305 11.22 20.64 12.99
N PHE A 306 11.96 20.99 14.05
CA PHE A 306 11.44 21.61 15.28
C PHE A 306 10.35 20.80 15.99
N VAL A 307 10.37 19.47 15.82
CA VAL A 307 9.50 18.54 16.54
C VAL A 307 10.26 17.87 17.66
N ASP A 308 9.80 18.05 18.90
CA ASP A 308 10.36 17.38 20.07
C ASP A 308 9.67 16.06 20.36
N THR A 309 10.31 14.94 20.02
CA THR A 309 9.79 13.58 20.27
C THR A 309 9.66 13.22 21.76
N THR A 310 10.23 14.02 22.66
CA THR A 310 10.08 13.81 24.12
C THR A 310 8.84 14.47 24.70
N HIS A 311 8.19 15.33 23.93
CA HIS A 311 6.94 15.96 24.30
C HIS A 311 5.76 15.23 23.65
N PRO A 312 4.78 14.70 24.42
CA PRO A 312 3.69 13.91 23.88
C PRO A 312 2.90 14.59 22.74
N GLU A 313 2.54 15.87 22.89
CA GLU A 313 1.76 16.58 21.86
C GLU A 313 2.52 16.72 20.53
N SER A 314 3.79 17.15 20.58
CA SER A 314 4.63 17.28 19.39
C SER A 314 4.93 15.93 18.74
N LEU A 315 5.12 14.88 19.54
CA LEU A 315 5.28 13.52 19.05
C LEU A 315 4.00 13.03 18.35
N LEU A 316 2.83 13.26 18.94
CA LEU A 316 1.55 12.87 18.35
C LEU A 316 1.30 13.59 17.03
N TYR A 317 1.58 14.90 16.95
CA TYR A 317 1.49 15.68 15.72
C TYR A 317 2.28 15.02 14.57
N LEU A 318 3.55 14.69 14.80
CA LEU A 318 4.38 14.07 13.77
C LEU A 318 3.96 12.63 13.47
N GLN A 319 3.53 11.86 14.48
CA GLN A 319 3.01 10.51 14.26
C GLN A 319 1.76 10.50 13.39
N THR A 320 0.82 11.41 13.62
CA THR A 320 -0.41 11.52 12.84
C THR A 320 -0.12 11.91 11.40
N LEU A 321 0.71 12.93 11.17
CA LEU A 321 1.11 13.35 9.82
C LEU A 321 1.79 12.20 9.06
N MET A 322 2.78 11.56 9.69
CA MET A 322 3.53 10.48 9.05
C MET A 322 2.69 9.21 8.84
N LEU A 323 1.73 8.93 9.73
CA LEU A 323 0.75 7.85 9.54
C LEU A 323 -0.11 8.09 8.30
N ASN A 324 -0.68 9.29 8.16
CA ASN A 324 -1.52 9.64 7.02
C ASN A 324 -0.75 9.47 5.70
N LEU A 325 0.49 9.98 5.66
CA LEU A 325 1.38 9.81 4.53
C LEU A 325 1.73 8.34 4.26
N GLN A 326 1.96 7.53 5.29
CA GLN A 326 2.20 6.09 5.14
C GLN A 326 0.99 5.40 4.52
N ILE A 327 -0.22 5.71 4.99
CA ILE A 327 -1.47 5.13 4.48
C ILE A 327 -1.62 5.48 3.01
N ILE A 328 -1.46 6.76 2.62
CA ILE A 328 -1.55 7.19 1.23
C ILE A 328 -0.49 6.51 0.35
N TYR A 329 0.73 6.36 0.86
CA TYR A 329 1.82 5.80 0.08
C TYR A 329 1.70 4.27 -0.10
N ALA A 330 1.29 3.53 0.94
CA ALA A 330 1.32 2.07 1.00
C ALA A 330 0.18 1.37 0.21
N GLN A 331 -0.09 1.80 -1.03
CA GLN A 331 -1.21 1.29 -1.84
C GLN A 331 -0.83 0.16 -2.80
N ASP A 332 0.47 -0.04 -3.06
CA ASP A 332 0.97 -1.10 -3.95
C ASP A 332 2.17 -1.87 -3.38
N ASN A 333 2.61 -2.87 -4.15
CA ASN A 333 3.70 -3.77 -3.76
C ASN A 333 5.08 -3.10 -3.74
N ALA A 334 5.35 -2.19 -4.68
CA ALA A 334 6.63 -1.48 -4.76
C ALA A 334 6.76 -0.48 -3.61
N ALA A 335 5.69 0.27 -3.32
CA ALA A 335 5.62 1.17 -2.18
C ALA A 335 5.82 0.45 -0.85
N SER A 336 5.18 -0.71 -0.67
CA SER A 336 5.36 -1.55 0.51
C SER A 336 6.79 -2.08 0.65
N ALA A 337 7.42 -2.46 -0.46
CA ALA A 337 8.81 -2.92 -0.47
C ALA A 337 9.77 -1.78 -0.08
N TRP A 338 9.55 -0.57 -0.61
CA TRP A 338 10.32 0.60 -0.23
C TRP A 338 10.18 0.93 1.26
N LEU A 339 8.96 0.89 1.82
CA LEU A 339 8.75 1.09 3.26
C LEU A 339 9.50 0.06 4.11
N ALA A 340 9.51 -1.22 3.69
CA ALA A 340 10.31 -2.26 4.34
C ALA A 340 11.81 -1.94 4.30
N GLU A 341 12.31 -1.41 3.19
CA GLU A 341 13.71 -0.96 3.07
C GLU A 341 14.01 0.25 3.98
N GLN A 342 13.07 1.20 4.11
CA GLN A 342 13.23 2.31 5.05
C GLN A 342 13.33 1.81 6.49
N GLU A 343 12.53 0.81 6.87
CA GLU A 343 12.64 0.17 8.18
C GLU A 343 13.91 -0.69 8.35
N ALA A 344 14.59 -1.09 7.27
CA ALA A 344 15.89 -1.72 7.38
C ALA A 344 17.03 -0.70 7.52
N ASN A 345 16.99 0.39 6.74
CA ASN A 345 18.14 1.26 6.51
C ASN A 345 18.12 2.59 7.28
N ASP A 346 16.98 2.98 7.86
CA ASP A 346 16.83 4.26 8.58
C ASP A 346 17.23 5.48 7.74
N SER A 347 16.81 5.52 6.46
CA SER A 347 17.06 6.65 5.56
C SER A 347 15.98 7.74 5.58
N SER A 348 14.82 7.47 6.19
CA SER A 348 13.72 8.43 6.35
C SER A 348 13.00 8.26 7.69
N LEU A 349 12.17 9.23 8.06
CA LEU A 349 11.33 9.16 9.26
C LEU A 349 10.40 7.93 9.30
N PHE A 350 10.01 7.36 8.14
CA PHE A 350 9.22 6.11 8.11
C PHE A 350 9.95 4.94 8.76
N GLY A 351 11.27 4.85 8.60
CA GLY A 351 12.07 3.76 9.15
C GLY A 351 12.08 3.71 10.68
N THR A 352 11.75 4.83 11.33
CA THR A 352 11.70 4.97 12.79
C THR A 352 10.33 5.33 13.35
N LEU A 353 9.29 5.35 12.50
CA LEU A 353 7.93 5.81 12.86
C LEU A 353 7.34 5.04 14.05
N ARG A 354 7.43 3.71 14.05
CA ARG A 354 6.93 2.84 15.13
C ARG A 354 7.71 2.99 16.45
N TYR A 355 8.84 3.71 16.41
CA TYR A 355 9.78 3.91 17.51
C TYR A 355 9.85 5.37 17.96
N GLY A 356 8.81 6.17 17.66
CA GLY A 356 8.76 7.60 17.99
C GLY A 356 9.92 8.38 17.38
N PHE A 357 10.34 7.98 16.18
CA PHE A 357 11.41 8.61 15.41
C PHE A 357 12.79 8.58 16.08
N SER A 358 13.03 7.58 16.93
CA SER A 358 14.31 7.40 17.62
C SER A 358 15.07 6.17 17.08
N PRO A 359 16.13 6.36 16.27
CA PRO A 359 16.97 5.27 15.80
C PRO A 359 17.61 4.47 16.94
N ALA A 360 17.99 5.14 18.03
CA ALA A 360 18.57 4.49 19.21
C ALA A 360 17.56 3.59 19.91
N LEU A 361 16.29 4.02 20.02
CA LEU A 361 15.22 3.22 20.60
C LEU A 361 14.93 2.01 19.70
N LYS A 362 14.84 2.22 18.39
CA LYS A 362 14.68 1.15 17.40
C LYS A 362 15.78 0.09 17.54
N HIS A 363 17.05 0.51 17.56
CA HIS A 363 18.18 -0.41 17.67
C HIS A 363 18.12 -1.24 18.96
N ALA A 364 17.84 -0.60 20.09
CA ALA A 364 17.72 -1.28 21.38
C ALA A 364 16.57 -2.30 21.39
N LEU A 365 15.39 -1.92 20.89
CA LEU A 365 14.23 -2.81 20.79
C LEU A 365 14.49 -3.97 19.81
N HIS A 366 15.16 -3.71 18.68
CA HIS A 366 15.55 -4.73 17.72
C HIS A 366 16.57 -5.69 18.33
N GLN A 367 17.53 -5.20 19.11
CA GLN A 367 18.52 -6.05 19.77
C GLN A 367 17.88 -6.97 20.80
N GLU A 368 17.00 -6.45 21.64
CA GLU A 368 16.26 -7.24 22.62
C GLU A 368 15.36 -8.28 21.93
N ALA A 369 14.60 -7.85 20.92
CA ALA A 369 13.78 -8.76 20.13
C ALA A 369 14.64 -9.81 19.43
N ASN A 370 15.76 -9.44 18.81
CA ASN A 370 16.64 -10.40 18.13
C ASN A 370 17.28 -11.37 19.13
N ALA A 371 17.70 -10.94 20.32
CA ALA A 371 18.24 -11.83 21.34
C ALA A 371 17.23 -12.90 21.76
N LEU A 372 15.96 -12.48 21.91
CA LEU A 372 14.85 -13.37 22.24
C LEU A 372 14.47 -14.30 21.08
N LEU A 373 14.49 -13.77 19.86
CA LEU A 373 14.03 -14.46 18.66
C LEU A 373 15.15 -15.23 17.94
N ASN A 374 16.40 -15.11 18.40
CA ASN A 374 17.55 -15.81 17.82
C ASN A 374 17.35 -17.33 17.95
N GLY A 375 17.35 -18.03 16.81
CA GLY A 375 17.11 -19.47 16.75
C GLY A 375 15.64 -19.88 16.67
N LEU A 376 14.67 -18.96 16.72
CA LEU A 376 13.23 -19.26 16.50
C LEU A 376 12.86 -19.54 15.04
N GLY A 377 13.85 -19.57 14.15
CA GLY A 377 13.71 -20.03 12.77
C GLY A 377 13.46 -21.53 12.64
N ASP A 378 13.06 -22.27 13.68
CA ASP A 378 12.52 -23.64 13.65
C ASP A 378 11.40 -23.79 14.68
N ILE A 379 10.26 -24.39 14.28
CA ILE A 379 9.13 -24.69 15.17
C ILE A 379 9.57 -25.61 16.33
N THR A 380 10.59 -26.44 16.09
CA THR A 380 11.23 -27.27 17.11
C THR A 380 11.93 -26.43 18.20
N ASN A 381 12.61 -25.35 17.80
CA ASN A 381 13.26 -24.42 18.74
C ASN A 381 12.23 -23.52 19.43
N LEU A 382 11.14 -23.19 18.74
CA LEU A 382 10.03 -22.44 19.31
C LEU A 382 9.41 -23.19 20.48
N ALA A 383 9.14 -24.50 20.34
CA ALA A 383 8.61 -25.36 21.41
C ALA A 383 9.48 -25.34 22.68
N THR A 384 10.81 -25.28 22.53
CA THR A 384 11.75 -25.20 23.67
C THR A 384 11.80 -23.81 24.30
N ARG A 385 11.52 -22.75 23.53
CA ARG A 385 11.59 -21.34 23.95
C ARG A 385 10.23 -20.70 24.24
N ILE A 386 9.13 -21.46 24.19
CA ILE A 386 7.78 -20.99 24.54
C ILE A 386 7.77 -20.28 25.89
N GLY A 387 8.49 -20.80 26.89
CA GLY A 387 8.59 -20.17 28.21
C GLY A 387 9.24 -18.77 28.20
N GLU A 388 10.31 -18.58 27.44
CA GLU A 388 11.01 -17.30 27.30
C GLU A 388 10.18 -16.27 26.51
N LEU A 389 9.51 -16.73 25.45
CA LEU A 389 8.61 -15.90 24.64
C LEU A 389 7.39 -15.46 25.46
N ASN A 390 6.78 -16.40 26.21
CA ASN A 390 5.64 -16.14 27.08
C ASN A 390 5.98 -15.20 28.23
N GLY A 391 7.19 -15.32 28.81
CA GLY A 391 7.70 -14.38 29.79
C GLY A 391 7.82 -12.97 29.20
N THR A 392 8.42 -12.85 28.02
CA THR A 392 8.62 -11.55 27.35
C THR A 392 7.32 -10.87 26.93
N LEU A 393 6.42 -11.59 26.27
CA LEU A 393 5.15 -11.06 25.79
C LEU A 393 4.23 -10.56 26.94
N ASN A 394 4.47 -11.03 28.16
CA ASN A 394 3.65 -10.70 29.33
C ASN A 394 4.41 -9.92 30.42
N HIS A 395 5.63 -9.44 30.17
CA HIS A 395 6.45 -8.78 31.19
C HIS A 395 5.93 -7.38 31.53
N GLN A 396 5.64 -7.16 32.82
CA GLN A 396 5.51 -5.84 33.44
C GLN A 396 6.91 -5.26 33.73
N GLY A 397 7.11 -3.95 33.53
CA GLY A 397 8.35 -3.26 33.91
C GLY A 397 9.46 -3.26 32.85
N PHE A 398 9.11 -3.28 31.55
CA PHE A 398 10.09 -3.18 30.47
C PHE A 398 10.96 -1.90 30.55
N ALA A 399 10.36 -0.80 31.03
CA ALA A 399 11.05 0.47 31.30
C ALA A 399 12.15 0.37 32.37
N ASP A 400 12.08 -0.62 33.26
CA ASP A 400 13.00 -0.76 34.39
C ASP A 400 14.25 -1.60 34.08
N LYS A 401 14.35 -2.14 32.86
CA LYS A 401 15.43 -3.02 32.45
C LYS A 401 16.79 -2.29 32.35
N PRO A 402 17.91 -2.99 32.60
CA PRO A 402 19.25 -2.38 32.57
C PRO A 402 19.61 -1.74 31.23
N TRP A 403 19.27 -2.38 30.10
CA TRP A 403 19.55 -1.84 28.78
C TRP A 403 18.77 -0.54 28.51
N MET A 404 17.55 -0.40 29.05
CA MET A 404 16.73 0.80 28.93
C MET A 404 17.34 1.96 29.72
N LYS A 405 17.81 1.67 30.93
CA LYS A 405 18.53 2.63 31.79
C LYS A 405 19.89 3.05 31.21
N ALA A 406 20.49 2.22 30.36
CA ALA A 406 21.74 2.53 29.67
C ALA A 406 21.56 3.47 28.46
N LEU A 407 20.34 3.66 27.98
CA LEU A 407 20.06 4.61 26.88
C LEU A 407 20.22 6.06 27.34
N LYS A 408 20.53 6.96 26.40
CA LYS A 408 20.61 8.40 26.69
C LYS A 408 19.25 8.92 27.16
N GLN A 409 19.26 9.92 28.05
CA GLN A 409 18.03 10.50 28.63
C GLN A 409 16.94 10.86 27.58
N PRO A 410 17.26 11.53 26.45
CA PRO A 410 16.23 11.87 25.47
C PRO A 410 15.56 10.66 24.80
N VAL A 411 16.27 9.52 24.73
CA VAL A 411 15.72 8.28 24.19
C VAL A 411 14.74 7.67 25.19
N GLN A 412 15.07 7.68 26.48
CA GLN A 412 14.18 7.25 27.55
C GLN A 412 12.93 8.14 27.63
N ASP A 413 13.09 9.44 27.51
CA ASP A 413 11.99 10.40 27.52
C ASP A 413 11.07 10.22 26.29
N THR A 414 11.63 9.92 25.11
CA THR A 414 10.85 9.60 23.91
C THR A 414 10.03 8.31 24.12
N PHE A 415 10.62 7.27 24.70
CA PHE A 415 9.89 6.05 25.02
C PHE A 415 8.76 6.31 26.04
N LYS A 416 9.01 7.15 27.04
CA LYS A 416 7.99 7.55 28.02
C LYS A 416 6.86 8.31 27.34
N ALA A 417 7.16 9.26 26.46
CA ALA A 417 6.17 10.01 25.69
C ALA A 417 5.32 9.07 24.81
N LEU A 418 5.96 8.12 24.12
CA LEU A 418 5.27 7.07 23.36
C LEU A 418 4.31 6.25 24.23
N GLY A 419 4.77 5.76 25.39
CA GLY A 419 3.93 4.97 26.30
C GLY A 419 2.75 5.78 26.86
N GLN A 420 2.96 7.07 27.15
CA GLN A 420 1.88 7.98 27.56
C GLN A 420 0.83 8.17 26.46
N LEU A 421 1.26 8.40 25.22
CA LEU A 421 0.37 8.55 24.07
C LEU A 421 -0.42 7.27 23.79
N ALA A 422 0.28 6.13 23.74
CA ALA A 422 -0.29 4.81 23.49
C ALA A 422 -1.34 4.40 24.54
N SER A 423 -1.28 4.98 25.75
CA SER A 423 -2.24 4.72 26.83
C SER A 423 -3.47 5.63 26.80
N ASN A 424 -3.50 6.71 26.00
CA ASN A 424 -4.56 7.70 26.01
C ASN A 424 -4.79 8.34 24.61
N ALA A 425 -4.52 9.64 24.44
CA ALA A 425 -4.90 10.43 23.26
C ALA A 425 -4.27 9.94 21.94
N GLY A 426 -3.10 9.30 21.99
CA GLY A 426 -2.40 8.79 20.80
C GLY A 426 -2.60 7.30 20.55
N LYS A 427 -3.46 6.62 21.33
CA LYS A 427 -3.67 5.17 21.25
C LYS A 427 -4.09 4.74 19.84
N ALA A 428 -5.13 5.36 19.30
CA ALA A 428 -5.65 5.04 17.97
C ALA A 428 -4.60 5.27 16.87
N THR A 429 -3.92 6.42 16.89
CA THR A 429 -2.83 6.73 15.95
C THR A 429 -1.73 5.68 16.00
N PHE A 430 -1.28 5.31 17.21
CA PHE A 430 -0.20 4.33 17.36
C PHE A 430 -0.63 2.92 16.92
N GLU A 431 -1.85 2.50 17.23
CA GLU A 431 -2.40 1.23 16.74
C GLU A 431 -2.55 1.21 15.22
N SER A 432 -2.99 2.31 14.62
CA SER A 432 -3.06 2.47 13.17
C SER A 432 -1.69 2.42 12.51
N ILE A 433 -0.66 3.01 13.12
CA ILE A 433 0.73 2.85 12.68
C ILE A 433 1.08 1.35 12.67
N LEU A 434 0.88 0.65 13.79
CA LEU A 434 1.21 -0.78 13.87
C LEU A 434 0.43 -1.63 12.86
N LEU A 435 -0.84 -1.31 12.59
CA LEU A 435 -1.69 -1.95 11.58
C LEU A 435 -1.20 -1.71 10.15
N ALA A 436 -0.84 -0.46 9.81
CA ALA A 436 -0.38 -0.09 8.48
C ALA A 436 0.88 -0.87 8.05
N TRP A 437 1.66 -1.35 9.03
CA TRP A 437 2.83 -2.17 8.78
C TRP A 437 2.58 -3.69 8.72
N VAL A 438 1.42 -4.18 9.17
CA VAL A 438 1.11 -5.62 9.14
C VAL A 438 1.19 -6.20 7.72
N PRO A 439 0.62 -5.57 6.66
CA PRO A 439 0.74 -6.10 5.30
C PRO A 439 2.19 -6.18 4.83
N ILE A 440 3.04 -5.25 5.26
CA ILE A 440 4.46 -5.17 4.89
C ILE A 440 5.22 -6.31 5.56
N ASP A 441 5.09 -6.44 6.89
CA ASP A 441 5.75 -7.50 7.68
C ASP A 441 5.26 -8.91 7.27
N SER A 442 3.97 -9.05 6.94
CA SER A 442 3.36 -10.32 6.51
C SER A 442 3.95 -10.83 5.19
N ARG A 443 4.16 -9.93 4.21
CA ARG A 443 4.80 -10.31 2.93
C ARG A 443 6.23 -10.81 3.13
N LEU A 444 6.98 -10.21 4.05
CA LEU A 444 8.32 -10.69 4.42
C LEU A 444 8.26 -12.06 5.13
N ALA A 445 7.22 -12.32 5.92
CA ALA A 445 7.07 -13.59 6.63
C ALA A 445 6.69 -14.77 5.72
N VAL A 446 5.90 -14.54 4.66
CA VAL A 446 5.39 -15.59 3.75
C VAL A 446 6.17 -15.69 2.43
N GLY A 447 7.01 -14.70 2.12
CA GLY A 447 7.82 -14.64 0.89
C GLY A 447 8.92 -15.70 0.78
N LYS A 448 9.69 -15.63 -0.32
CA LYS A 448 10.79 -16.59 -0.61
C LYS A 448 11.87 -16.62 0.48
N GLN A 449 12.10 -15.51 1.17
CA GLN A 449 12.96 -15.41 2.35
C GLN A 449 12.07 -15.17 3.58
N GLN A 450 11.56 -16.25 4.17
CA GLN A 450 10.60 -16.18 5.27
C GLN A 450 11.21 -15.53 6.52
N ASN A 451 10.70 -14.37 6.90
CA ASN A 451 11.11 -13.63 8.11
C ASN A 451 9.94 -13.52 9.11
N ILE A 452 9.52 -14.64 9.69
CA ILE A 452 8.47 -14.69 10.74
C ILE A 452 8.88 -13.87 11.97
N VAL A 453 10.19 -13.73 12.21
CA VAL A 453 10.78 -12.92 13.29
C VAL A 453 10.35 -11.45 13.19
N ALA A 454 10.11 -10.90 11.99
CA ALA A 454 9.61 -9.54 11.83
C ALA A 454 8.22 -9.35 12.45
N LEU A 455 7.27 -10.25 12.17
CA LEU A 455 5.91 -10.18 12.74
C LEU A 455 5.93 -10.31 14.27
N ILE A 456 6.75 -11.23 14.81
CA ILE A 456 6.86 -11.41 16.27
C ILE A 456 7.53 -10.19 16.91
N ARG A 457 8.53 -9.59 16.25
CA ARG A 457 9.15 -8.34 16.71
C ARG A 457 8.12 -7.22 16.78
N THR A 458 7.30 -7.04 15.74
CA THR A 458 6.24 -6.04 15.73
C THR A 458 5.20 -6.30 16.82
N LEU A 459 4.82 -7.56 17.03
CA LEU A 459 3.94 -7.97 18.13
C LEU A 459 4.54 -7.58 19.50
N LEU A 460 5.80 -7.92 19.74
CA LEU A 460 6.51 -7.60 20.98
C LEU A 460 6.55 -6.10 21.23
N ILE A 461 6.94 -5.31 20.23
CA ILE A 461 7.02 -3.85 20.31
C ILE A 461 5.66 -3.26 20.65
N GLY A 462 4.59 -3.69 19.96
CA GLY A 462 3.25 -3.19 20.23
C GLY A 462 2.76 -3.56 21.62
N GLN A 463 3.01 -4.78 22.11
CA GLN A 463 2.67 -5.17 23.48
C GLN A 463 3.41 -4.33 24.53
N ILE A 464 4.70 -4.07 24.31
CA ILE A 464 5.54 -3.25 25.19
C ILE A 464 5.03 -1.81 25.24
N LEU A 465 4.69 -1.22 24.09
CA LEU A 465 4.36 0.20 24.01
C LEU A 465 2.90 0.51 24.35
N LEU A 466 1.97 -0.43 24.10
CA LEU A 466 0.54 -0.26 24.42
C LEU A 466 0.18 -0.61 25.87
N ASP A 467 1.12 -1.14 26.66
CA ASP A 467 0.88 -1.69 28.02
C ASP A 467 -0.41 -2.53 28.08
N SER A 468 -0.60 -3.39 27.07
CA SER A 468 -1.82 -4.16 26.91
C SER A 468 -2.02 -5.06 28.13
N LYS A 469 -3.13 -4.84 28.86
CA LYS A 469 -3.55 -5.72 29.96
C LYS A 469 -3.91 -7.13 29.49
N ALA A 470 -4.20 -7.29 28.20
CA ALA A 470 -4.55 -8.57 27.60
C ALA A 470 -3.27 -9.40 27.38
N ARG A 471 -3.13 -10.45 28.18
CA ARG A 471 -1.98 -11.35 28.15
C ARG A 471 -2.10 -12.33 26.99
N ILE A 472 -1.00 -12.52 26.28
CA ILE A 472 -0.88 -13.51 25.21
C ILE A 472 -0.55 -14.86 25.85
N ALA A 473 -1.27 -15.89 25.45
CA ALA A 473 -1.00 -17.29 25.73
C ALA A 473 -0.39 -17.96 24.50
N ILE A 474 0.53 -18.86 24.76
CA ILE A 474 1.10 -19.75 23.75
C ILE A 474 0.54 -21.15 24.01
N ASP A 475 -0.09 -21.75 23.01
CA ASP A 475 -0.63 -23.11 23.14
C ASP A 475 0.51 -24.14 23.06
N HIS A 476 0.86 -24.72 24.22
CA HIS A 476 1.93 -25.70 24.34
C HIS A 476 1.61 -27.03 23.63
N ASN A 477 0.33 -27.30 23.35
CA ASN A 477 -0.13 -28.50 22.66
C ASN A 477 -0.40 -28.28 21.16
N MET A 478 -0.08 -27.09 20.62
CA MET A 478 -0.37 -26.72 19.23
C MET A 478 0.13 -27.75 18.23
N LEU A 479 1.36 -28.25 18.40
CA LEU A 479 1.98 -29.19 17.45
C LEU A 479 1.23 -30.52 17.35
N ALA A 480 0.72 -31.02 18.47
CA ALA A 480 -0.09 -32.23 18.47
C ALA A 480 -1.44 -31.98 17.77
N LYS A 481 -2.07 -30.83 18.03
CA LYS A 481 -3.33 -30.43 17.39
C LYS A 481 -3.16 -30.23 15.88
N LEU A 482 -2.07 -29.58 15.45
CA LEU A 482 -1.79 -29.30 14.04
C LEU A 482 -1.55 -30.59 13.25
N LYS A 483 -0.79 -31.54 13.81
CA LYS A 483 -0.60 -32.86 13.19
C LYS A 483 -1.93 -33.60 12.99
N ASN A 484 -2.80 -33.59 13.99
CA ASN A 484 -4.13 -34.19 13.89
C ASN A 484 -4.97 -33.49 12.82
N TRP A 485 -4.98 -32.15 12.82
CA TRP A 485 -5.70 -31.35 11.82
C TRP A 485 -5.22 -31.62 10.38
N ILE A 486 -3.90 -31.70 10.15
CA ILE A 486 -3.32 -32.05 8.84
C ILE A 486 -3.77 -33.44 8.40
N SER A 487 -3.79 -34.41 9.32
CA SER A 487 -4.21 -35.78 9.01
C SER A 487 -5.67 -35.83 8.56
N GLU A 488 -6.56 -35.10 9.24
CA GLU A 488 -7.99 -34.99 8.90
C GLU A 488 -8.19 -34.27 7.56
N TRP A 489 -7.44 -33.19 7.32
CA TRP A 489 -7.46 -32.45 6.06
C TRP A 489 -7.05 -33.32 4.86
N ARG A 490 -6.01 -34.15 5.02
CA ARG A 490 -5.56 -35.11 3.98
C ARG A 490 -6.65 -36.14 3.68
N VAL A 491 -7.30 -36.67 4.71
CA VAL A 491 -8.40 -37.62 4.55
C VAL A 491 -9.58 -36.99 3.80
N LEU A 492 -9.98 -35.76 4.16
CA LEU A 492 -11.06 -35.03 3.50
C LEU A 492 -10.75 -34.73 2.03
N ASN A 493 -9.53 -34.27 1.70
CA ASN A 493 -9.14 -34.01 0.31
C ASN A 493 -9.10 -35.28 -0.54
N LYS A 494 -8.64 -36.40 0.03
CA LYS A 494 -8.70 -37.69 -0.65
C LYS A 494 -10.14 -38.08 -0.96
N GLN A 495 -11.06 -37.96 0.01
CA GLN A 495 -12.49 -38.22 -0.20
C GLN A 495 -13.10 -37.32 -1.28
N ILE A 496 -12.75 -36.04 -1.32
CA ILE A 496 -13.19 -35.10 -2.37
C ILE A 496 -12.66 -35.51 -3.73
N SER A 497 -11.38 -35.85 -3.84
CA SER A 497 -10.75 -36.30 -5.09
C SER A 497 -11.41 -37.57 -5.62
N ASP A 498 -11.59 -38.58 -4.76
CA ASP A 498 -12.23 -39.86 -5.11
C ASP A 498 -13.70 -39.66 -5.52
N THR A 499 -14.43 -38.78 -4.83
CA THR A 499 -15.82 -38.42 -5.15
C THR A 499 -15.90 -37.64 -6.48
N ARG A 500 -14.98 -36.70 -6.72
CA ARG A 500 -14.88 -35.94 -7.97
C ARG A 500 -14.55 -36.86 -9.15
N ARG A 501 -13.65 -37.84 -8.96
CA ARG A 501 -13.34 -38.87 -9.97
C ARG A 501 -14.57 -39.73 -10.27
N SER A 502 -15.33 -40.12 -9.25
CA SER A 502 -16.58 -40.87 -9.40
C SER A 502 -17.69 -40.05 -10.06
N TRP A 503 -17.67 -38.72 -9.93
CA TRP A 503 -18.57 -37.82 -10.65
C TRP A 503 -18.21 -37.69 -12.14
N LEU A 504 -16.90 -37.61 -12.46
CA LEU A 504 -16.38 -37.59 -13.84
C LEU A 504 -16.65 -38.91 -14.58
N TYR A 505 -16.58 -40.04 -13.87
CA TYR A 505 -16.80 -41.39 -14.42
C TYR A 505 -17.91 -42.15 -13.66
N PRO A 506 -19.20 -41.86 -13.90
CA PRO A 506 -20.31 -42.47 -13.17
C PRO A 506 -20.52 -43.93 -13.60
N THR A 507 -20.81 -44.80 -12.63
CA THR A 507 -21.30 -46.17 -12.89
C THR A 507 -22.83 -46.21 -12.85
N ALA A 508 -23.44 -47.27 -13.40
CA ALA A 508 -24.90 -47.44 -13.51
C ALA A 508 -25.66 -47.40 -12.16
N TYR A 509 -24.95 -47.55 -11.03
CA TYR A 509 -25.53 -47.61 -9.68
C TYR A 509 -25.50 -46.31 -8.89
N ASN A 510 -24.82 -45.25 -9.36
CA ASN A 510 -24.72 -43.97 -8.63
C ASN A 510 -25.17 -42.78 -9.50
N PRO A 511 -26.35 -42.18 -9.26
CA PRO A 511 -26.83 -41.04 -10.04
C PRO A 511 -25.94 -39.81 -9.80
N ARG A 512 -25.48 -39.12 -10.87
CA ARG A 512 -24.63 -37.91 -10.79
C ARG A 512 -25.11 -36.85 -9.80
N LYS A 513 -26.42 -36.74 -9.60
CA LYS A 513 -27.05 -35.79 -8.66
C LYS A 513 -26.72 -36.10 -7.20
N SER A 514 -26.69 -37.36 -6.78
CA SER A 514 -26.34 -37.74 -5.41
C SER A 514 -24.85 -37.54 -5.14
N ILE A 515 -24.00 -37.88 -6.12
CA ILE A 515 -22.55 -37.64 -6.05
C ILE A 515 -22.26 -36.14 -5.95
N ALA A 516 -22.97 -35.29 -6.72
CA ALA A 516 -22.82 -33.84 -6.64
C ALA A 516 -23.26 -33.26 -5.28
N SER A 517 -24.36 -33.76 -4.68
CA SER A 517 -24.75 -33.35 -3.33
C SER A 517 -23.74 -33.79 -2.27
N HIS A 518 -23.17 -34.99 -2.42
CA HIS A 518 -22.14 -35.50 -1.53
C HIS A 518 -20.84 -34.70 -1.65
N LEU A 519 -20.43 -34.37 -2.88
CA LEU A 519 -19.28 -33.51 -3.15
C LEU A 519 -19.44 -32.14 -2.50
N ARG A 520 -20.61 -31.49 -2.62
CA ARG A 520 -20.88 -30.21 -1.94
C ARG A 520 -20.80 -30.33 -0.42
N ALA A 521 -21.32 -31.41 0.15
CA ALA A 521 -21.24 -31.65 1.60
C ALA A 521 -19.79 -31.86 2.08
N LEU A 522 -18.97 -32.57 1.30
CA LEU A 522 -17.54 -32.75 1.58
C LEU A 522 -16.76 -31.43 1.42
N GLU A 523 -17.05 -30.63 0.40
CA GLU A 523 -16.45 -29.30 0.21
C GLU A 523 -16.83 -28.35 1.36
N GLN A 524 -18.07 -28.40 1.85
CA GLN A 524 -18.49 -27.65 3.05
C GLN A 524 -17.77 -28.12 4.32
N LYS A 525 -17.62 -29.44 4.51
CA LYS A 525 -16.86 -30.01 5.64
C LYS A 525 -15.40 -29.60 5.59
N LEU A 526 -14.78 -29.62 4.42
CA LEU A 526 -13.40 -29.17 4.25
C LEU A 526 -13.24 -27.71 4.66
N ARG A 527 -14.16 -26.82 4.24
CA ARG A 527 -14.12 -25.41 4.63
C ARG A 527 -14.30 -25.21 6.14
N LEU A 528 -15.22 -25.95 6.77
CA LEU A 528 -15.40 -25.89 8.23
C LEU A 528 -14.18 -26.46 8.98
N HIS A 529 -13.54 -27.48 8.43
CA HIS A 529 -12.29 -28.04 8.95
C HIS A 529 -11.15 -27.02 8.85
N GLU A 530 -11.06 -26.31 7.71
CA GLU A 530 -10.10 -25.23 7.49
C GLU A 530 -10.25 -24.08 8.49
N LEU A 531 -11.47 -23.76 8.91
CA LEU A 531 -11.73 -22.77 9.96
C LEU A 531 -11.35 -23.23 11.38
N SER A 532 -11.22 -24.55 11.60
CA SER A 532 -10.85 -25.12 12.92
C SER A 532 -9.35 -25.26 13.13
N MET A 533 -8.55 -24.62 12.28
CA MET A 533 -7.09 -24.73 12.32
C MET A 533 -6.53 -24.27 13.68
N PRO A 534 -5.65 -25.05 14.31
CA PRO A 534 -5.05 -24.68 15.60
C PRO A 534 -4.19 -23.42 15.50
N ALA A 535 -4.36 -22.51 16.45
CA ALA A 535 -3.54 -21.30 16.61
C ALA A 535 -2.38 -21.54 17.58
N LEU A 536 -1.19 -21.01 17.27
CA LEU A 536 0.00 -21.07 18.14
C LEU A 536 -0.07 -20.01 19.25
N LEU A 537 -0.37 -18.77 18.85
CA LEU A 537 -0.50 -17.64 19.74
C LEU A 537 -1.96 -17.19 19.78
N ASP A 538 -2.48 -16.95 20.98
CA ASP A 538 -3.84 -16.45 21.22
C ASP A 538 -3.86 -15.62 22.51
N PHE A 539 -4.94 -14.92 22.81
CA PHE A 539 -5.13 -14.31 24.13
C PHE A 539 -5.46 -15.37 25.18
N GLN A 540 -5.05 -15.15 26.44
CA GLN A 540 -5.20 -16.13 27.54
C GLN A 540 -6.61 -16.72 27.71
N ASN A 541 -7.66 -16.01 27.31
CA ASN A 541 -9.04 -16.47 27.45
C ASN A 541 -9.61 -17.16 26.18
N ASN A 542 -8.87 -17.20 25.06
CA ASN A 542 -9.33 -17.73 23.76
C ASN A 542 -10.73 -17.21 23.37
N GLN A 543 -11.08 -16.01 23.82
CA GLN A 543 -12.42 -15.46 23.70
C GLN A 543 -12.57 -14.79 22.33
N TYR A 544 -11.55 -14.04 21.92
CA TYR A 544 -11.57 -13.23 20.71
C TYR A 544 -11.36 -14.04 19.43
N ALA A 545 -10.45 -15.03 19.46
CA ALA A 545 -10.28 -15.96 18.33
C ALA A 545 -11.57 -16.77 18.09
N LYS A 546 -12.23 -17.27 19.16
CA LYS A 546 -13.53 -17.93 19.05
C LYS A 546 -14.63 -17.01 18.55
N GLN A 547 -14.73 -15.79 19.06
CA GLN A 547 -15.72 -14.82 18.60
C GLN A 547 -15.55 -14.49 17.11
N LEU A 548 -14.31 -14.29 16.65
CA LEU A 548 -14.03 -14.07 15.23
C LEU A 548 -14.36 -15.32 14.40
N GLN A 549 -13.97 -16.51 14.84
CA GLN A 549 -14.31 -17.77 14.18
C GLN A 549 -15.82 -18.01 14.12
N ASP A 550 -16.56 -17.64 15.17
CA ASP A 550 -18.01 -17.77 15.24
C ASP A 550 -18.70 -16.76 14.32
N GLU A 551 -18.23 -15.51 14.23
CA GLU A 551 -18.73 -14.52 13.26
C GLU A 551 -18.47 -14.94 11.81
N ILE A 552 -17.26 -15.43 11.51
CA ILE A 552 -16.93 -16.01 10.21
C ILE A 552 -17.89 -17.17 9.90
N ARG A 553 -18.10 -18.08 10.85
CA ARG A 553 -18.98 -19.24 10.71
C ARG A 553 -20.44 -18.82 10.48
N LEU A 554 -20.95 -17.85 11.24
CA LEU A 554 -22.31 -17.32 11.11
C LEU A 554 -22.51 -16.63 9.75
N HIS A 555 -21.53 -15.84 9.30
CA HIS A 555 -21.56 -15.21 7.98
C HIS A 555 -21.61 -16.27 6.87
N PHE A 556 -20.81 -17.32 6.96
CA PHE A 556 -20.84 -18.42 5.97
C PHE A 556 -22.14 -19.20 5.96
N GLN A 557 -22.74 -19.45 7.13
CA GLN A 557 -24.04 -20.13 7.22
C GLN A 557 -25.17 -19.30 6.61
N SER A 558 -25.02 -17.97 6.55
CA SER A 558 -26.02 -17.07 5.98
C SER A 558 -26.11 -17.09 4.45
N GLY A 559 -25.15 -17.71 3.75
CA GLY A 559 -25.16 -17.90 2.29
C GLY A 559 -24.94 -16.62 1.45
N LYS A 560 -24.51 -15.53 2.09
CA LYS A 560 -24.26 -14.21 1.48
C LYS A 560 -22.96 -14.18 0.64
N ALA A 561 -22.89 -13.25 -0.31
CA ALA A 561 -21.75 -13.12 -1.21
C ALA A 561 -20.49 -12.66 -0.45
N ILE A 562 -19.45 -13.50 -0.48
CA ILE A 562 -18.35 -13.52 0.50
C ILE A 562 -17.47 -12.26 0.49
N THR A 563 -17.28 -11.57 -0.64
CA THR A 563 -16.24 -10.52 -0.72
C THR A 563 -16.73 -9.11 -0.37
N LYS A 564 -17.95 -8.72 -0.76
CA LYS A 564 -18.45 -7.35 -0.52
C LYS A 564 -19.13 -7.19 0.84
N GLU A 565 -19.77 -8.24 1.36
CA GLU A 565 -20.56 -8.18 2.59
C GLU A 565 -19.74 -8.52 3.84
N TRP A 566 -18.68 -9.32 3.70
CA TRP A 566 -17.77 -9.65 4.81
C TRP A 566 -17.07 -8.42 5.38
N LEU A 567 -16.53 -7.55 4.52
CA LEU A 567 -15.93 -6.26 4.89
C LEU A 567 -16.86 -5.40 5.78
N SER A 568 -18.13 -5.30 5.40
CA SER A 568 -19.14 -4.57 6.19
C SER A 568 -19.46 -5.24 7.53
N THR A 569 -19.34 -6.56 7.60
CA THR A 569 -19.60 -7.37 8.80
C THR A 569 -18.42 -7.27 9.76
N ALA A 570 -17.19 -7.37 9.24
CA ALA A 570 -15.96 -7.15 9.98
C ALA A 570 -15.91 -5.71 10.53
N ARG A 571 -16.22 -4.69 9.73
CA ARG A 571 -16.27 -3.29 10.18
C ARG A 571 -17.31 -3.06 11.28
N ARG A 572 -18.52 -3.60 11.14
CA ARG A 572 -19.57 -3.52 12.17
C ARG A 572 -19.22 -4.29 13.45
N TRP A 573 -18.51 -5.41 13.33
CA TRP A 573 -17.96 -6.16 14.46
C TRP A 573 -16.89 -5.35 15.20
N LEU A 574 -15.99 -4.70 14.47
CA LEU A 574 -14.98 -3.79 15.01
C LEU A 574 -15.63 -2.61 15.75
N ASP A 575 -16.64 -1.99 15.15
CA ASP A 575 -17.39 -0.87 15.74
C ASP A 575 -18.14 -1.29 17.02
N GLY A 576 -18.58 -2.56 17.11
CA GLY A 576 -19.29 -3.13 18.26
C GLY A 576 -18.42 -3.41 19.49
N LEU A 577 -17.09 -3.37 19.39
CA LEU A 577 -16.16 -3.74 20.45
C LEU A 577 -15.68 -2.55 21.34
N GLY A 578 -16.03 -1.29 21.02
CA GLY A 578 -15.77 -0.10 21.85
C GLY A 578 -14.28 0.25 22.09
N GLY A 579 -13.94 1.20 22.98
CA GLY A 579 -12.57 1.74 23.17
C GLY A 579 -11.46 0.76 23.63
N ILE A 580 -11.82 -0.48 23.94
CA ILE A 580 -10.88 -1.60 24.22
C ILE A 580 -10.56 -2.38 22.92
N ALA A 581 -11.36 -2.19 21.86
CA ALA A 581 -11.24 -2.84 20.56
C ALA A 581 -9.91 -2.56 19.86
N GLY A 582 -9.34 -1.36 19.95
CA GLY A 582 -8.16 -1.00 19.16
C GLY A 582 -6.93 -1.88 19.43
N SER A 583 -6.57 -2.06 20.71
CA SER A 583 -5.41 -2.87 21.13
C SER A 583 -5.62 -4.36 20.91
N ILE A 584 -6.88 -4.81 21.00
CA ILE A 584 -7.28 -6.20 20.80
C ILE A 584 -7.37 -6.52 19.31
N THR A 585 -7.85 -5.60 18.48
CA THR A 585 -8.01 -5.80 17.03
C THR A 585 -6.67 -5.96 16.35
N TRP A 586 -5.72 -5.04 16.58
CA TRP A 586 -4.38 -5.17 16.02
C TRP A 586 -3.67 -6.42 16.54
N GLY A 587 -3.75 -6.69 17.85
CA GLY A 587 -3.16 -7.88 18.46
C GLY A 587 -3.71 -9.18 17.84
N VAL A 588 -5.04 -9.31 17.70
CA VAL A 588 -5.69 -10.46 17.06
C VAL A 588 -5.24 -10.61 15.60
N ILE A 589 -5.22 -9.52 14.83
CA ILE A 589 -4.76 -9.53 13.43
C ILE A 589 -3.31 -10.02 13.36
N MET A 590 -2.42 -9.46 14.17
CA MET A 590 -1.01 -9.83 14.21
C MET A 590 -0.79 -11.30 14.61
N LEU A 591 -1.51 -11.78 15.64
CA LEU A 591 -1.45 -13.18 16.07
C LEU A 591 -1.91 -14.12 14.95
N ASN A 592 -2.96 -13.76 14.20
CA ASN A 592 -3.44 -14.55 13.07
C ASN A 592 -2.42 -14.61 11.93
N PHE A 593 -1.73 -13.51 11.61
CA PHE A 593 -0.65 -13.52 10.63
C PHE A 593 0.52 -14.39 11.07
N ILE A 594 0.93 -14.30 12.34
CA ILE A 594 1.99 -15.14 12.89
C ILE A 594 1.59 -16.62 12.81
N ASN A 595 0.37 -16.98 13.24
CA ASN A 595 -0.16 -18.33 13.18
C ASN A 595 -0.21 -18.87 11.74
N THR A 596 -0.63 -18.05 10.79
CA THR A 596 -0.67 -18.39 9.36
C THR A 596 0.72 -18.59 8.78
N ALA A 597 1.67 -17.70 9.08
CA ALA A 597 3.04 -17.79 8.57
C ALA A 597 3.78 -19.03 9.11
N PHE A 598 3.60 -19.36 10.39
CA PHE A 598 4.13 -20.59 10.97
C PHE A 598 3.57 -21.84 10.28
N THR A 599 2.27 -21.85 10.03
CA THR A 599 1.63 -23.00 9.38
C THR A 599 2.06 -23.13 7.92
N TYR A 600 2.12 -22.02 7.18
CA TYR A 600 2.61 -22.00 5.79
C TYR A 600 4.01 -22.63 5.68
N ARG A 601 4.92 -22.24 6.56
CA ARG A 601 6.29 -22.75 6.56
C ARG A 601 6.40 -24.25 6.83
N ASP A 602 5.69 -24.76 7.83
CA ASP A 602 5.69 -26.18 8.14
C ASP A 602 5.08 -27.01 7.01
N LEU A 603 3.98 -26.54 6.42
CA LEU A 603 3.35 -27.19 5.26
C LEU A 603 4.29 -27.23 4.04
N THR A 604 5.13 -26.21 3.84
CA THR A 604 6.14 -26.21 2.75
C THR A 604 7.36 -27.10 3.03
N ARG A 605 7.69 -27.41 4.29
CA ARG A 605 8.85 -28.23 4.67
C ARG A 605 8.63 -29.72 4.39
N ASP A 606 7.41 -30.19 4.56
CA ASP A 606 7.05 -31.62 4.47
C ASP A 606 6.83 -32.13 3.03
N GLY A 607 6.99 -31.29 2.00
CA GLY A 607 6.99 -31.68 0.58
C GLY A 607 5.69 -32.22 -0.02
N ASP A 608 4.70 -32.58 0.80
CA ASP A 608 3.43 -33.20 0.40
C ASP A 608 2.34 -32.21 -0.02
N PHE A 609 2.54 -30.91 0.22
CA PHE A 609 1.55 -29.88 -0.08
C PHE A 609 1.92 -29.14 -1.37
N SER A 610 1.04 -29.19 -2.38
CA SER A 610 1.23 -28.42 -3.61
C SER A 610 1.05 -26.93 -3.34
N ALA A 611 1.77 -26.06 -4.05
CA ALA A 611 1.59 -24.60 -3.95
C ALA A 611 0.13 -24.15 -4.16
N LYS A 612 -0.67 -24.93 -4.90
CA LYS A 612 -2.09 -24.70 -5.15
C LYS A 612 -2.97 -25.07 -3.95
N ASP A 613 -2.61 -26.10 -3.18
CA ASP A 613 -3.37 -26.51 -2.00
C ASP A 613 -3.00 -25.69 -0.77
N ILE A 614 -1.74 -25.26 -0.69
CA ILE A 614 -1.29 -24.21 0.24
C ILE A 614 -2.03 -22.92 -0.08
N GLY A 615 -2.07 -22.52 -1.36
CA GLY A 615 -2.89 -21.39 -1.82
C GLY A 615 -4.33 -21.47 -1.31
N LYS A 616 -5.03 -22.61 -1.42
CA LYS A 616 -6.42 -22.72 -0.92
C LYS A 616 -6.56 -22.57 0.58
N VAL A 617 -5.66 -23.15 1.38
CA VAL A 617 -5.67 -23.03 2.85
C VAL A 617 -5.36 -21.59 3.26
N THR A 618 -4.37 -20.96 2.62
CA THR A 618 -4.00 -19.56 2.86
C THR A 618 -5.04 -18.58 2.34
N TYR A 619 -5.71 -18.88 1.21
CA TYR A 619 -6.86 -18.10 0.71
C TYR A 619 -8.05 -18.24 1.65
N GLY A 620 -8.36 -19.46 2.14
CA GLY A 620 -9.41 -19.73 3.14
C GLY A 620 -9.25 -18.91 4.43
N LEU A 621 -8.00 -18.76 4.89
CA LEU A 621 -7.64 -17.90 6.01
C LEU A 621 -7.54 -16.41 5.61
N GLY A 622 -7.15 -16.10 4.38
CA GLY A 622 -7.17 -14.74 3.83
C GLY A 622 -8.57 -14.17 3.65
N TYR A 623 -9.59 -15.01 3.42
CA TYR A 623 -11.00 -14.59 3.35
C TYR A 623 -11.53 -14.03 4.68
N SER A 624 -10.91 -14.35 5.81
CA SER A 624 -11.20 -13.68 7.09
C SER A 624 -10.53 -12.30 7.24
N PHE A 625 -9.59 -11.93 6.35
CA PHE A 625 -8.68 -10.79 6.59
C PHE A 625 -8.42 -9.85 5.41
N ASN A 626 -9.10 -9.96 4.27
CA ASN A 626 -9.14 -8.85 3.31
C ASN A 626 -10.04 -7.74 3.87
N LEU A 627 -9.43 -6.91 4.73
CA LEU A 627 -9.85 -5.54 5.09
C LEU A 627 -9.49 -4.58 3.95
#